data_AF-A0A0S8G5J0-F1
#
_entry.id   AF-A0A0S8G5J0-F1
#
_cell.length_a   1.000
_cell.length_b   1.000
_cell.length_c   1.000
_cell.angle_alpha   90.00
_cell.angle_beta   90.00
_cell.angle_gamma   90.00
#
_symmetry.space_group_name_H-M   'P 1'
#
loop_
_entity.id
_entity.type
_entity.pdbx_description
1 polymer ?
#
loop_
_entity_poly.entity_id
_entity_poly.type
_entity_poly.pdbx_seq_one_letter_code
_entity_poly.pdbx_strand_id
1 'polypeptide(L)'
;MSILFALHTAVVIGAGSDVIVGRMFGQEYLNGGSAVALRILVWAFCLNVISGPVGTFVIACGVNIFQFAPYAASIAVLNIVLNSFLIPRYDFYGASVSTVICSAANLIIKIYWVNRLLADWKVVLRILVRPTGAAGLMALVMYWLRGMGLAVTLPVGLATYLAVLVGSGELTRKDIGRIRSVGSELGNRAKELILMD
;
A
#
# COMPACT_ATOMS: atom_id res chain seq x y z
N MET A 1 -8.94 7.85 -0.68
CA MET A 1 -8.26 8.74 0.31
C MET A 1 -6.89 8.23 0.76
N SER A 2 -6.75 6.99 1.26
CA SER A 2 -5.48 6.48 1.85
C SER A 2 -4.33 6.36 0.83
N ILE A 3 -4.60 5.86 -0.38
CA ILE A 3 -3.57 5.51 -1.38
C ILE A 3 -2.88 6.75 -1.98
N LEU A 4 -3.62 7.87 -2.13
CA LEU A 4 -3.06 9.14 -2.58
C LEU A 4 -2.12 9.76 -1.53
N PHE A 5 -2.48 9.64 -0.25
CA PHE A 5 -1.61 10.05 0.85
C PHE A 5 -0.33 9.22 0.87
N ALA A 6 -0.45 7.90 0.64
CA ALA A 6 0.69 6.99 0.63
C ALA A 6 1.70 7.30 -0.46
N LEU A 7 1.21 7.60 -1.65
CA LEU A 7 2.09 7.90 -2.77
C LEU A 7 2.73 9.28 -2.62
N HIS A 8 2.01 10.26 -2.06
CA HIS A 8 2.57 11.56 -1.69
C HIS A 8 3.76 11.39 -0.73
N THR A 9 3.54 10.66 0.37
CA THR A 9 4.58 10.42 1.37
C THR A 9 5.72 9.59 0.81
N ALA A 10 5.44 8.59 -0.04
CA ALA A 10 6.45 7.82 -0.76
C ALA A 10 7.39 8.68 -1.60
N VAL A 11 6.84 9.59 -2.41
CA VAL A 11 7.66 10.46 -3.27
C VAL A 11 8.43 11.48 -2.45
N VAL A 12 7.79 12.13 -1.46
CA VAL A 12 8.47 13.11 -0.59
C VAL A 12 9.64 12.45 0.14
N ILE A 13 9.43 11.25 0.68
CA ILE A 13 10.45 10.50 1.40
C ILE A 13 11.52 9.95 0.44
N GLY A 14 11.14 9.49 -0.76
CA GLY A 14 12.08 8.94 -1.74
C GLY A 14 12.99 9.98 -2.40
N ALA A 15 12.43 11.14 -2.78
CA ALA A 15 13.19 12.26 -3.35
C ALA A 15 13.93 13.06 -2.28
N GLY A 16 13.35 13.17 -1.08
CA GLY A 16 13.93 13.88 0.05
C GLY A 16 14.81 13.03 0.97
N SER A 17 15.02 11.74 0.67
CA SER A 17 15.67 10.79 1.59
C SER A 17 16.99 11.30 2.14
N ASP A 18 17.81 11.91 1.29
CA ASP A 18 19.15 12.36 1.65
C ASP A 18 19.07 13.62 2.54
N VAL A 19 18.13 14.52 2.25
CA VAL A 19 17.93 15.71 3.09
C VAL A 19 17.28 15.33 4.42
N ILE A 20 16.32 14.42 4.41
CA ILE A 20 15.61 13.95 5.62
C ILE A 20 16.60 13.25 6.54
N VAL A 21 17.39 12.30 6.02
CA VAL A 21 18.37 11.56 6.82
C VAL A 21 19.44 12.51 7.34
N GLY A 22 20.02 13.37 6.49
CA GLY A 22 21.05 14.31 6.90
C GLY A 22 20.58 15.35 7.94
N ARG A 23 19.31 15.78 7.89
CA ARG A 23 18.74 16.76 8.85
C ARG A 23 18.27 16.14 10.16
N MET A 24 17.66 14.95 10.10
CA MET A 24 17.06 14.30 11.27
C MET A 24 18.07 13.45 12.06
N PHE A 25 18.97 12.76 11.35
CA PHE A 25 19.90 11.79 11.94
C PHE A 25 21.37 12.23 11.84
N GLY A 26 21.68 13.22 11.01
CA GLY A 26 23.02 13.77 10.83
C GLY A 26 23.73 13.27 9.57
N GLN A 27 24.75 14.00 9.15
CA GLN A 27 25.48 13.75 7.88
C GLN A 27 26.23 12.41 7.87
N GLU A 28 26.62 11.89 9.03
CA GLU A 28 27.31 10.59 9.16
C GLU A 28 26.45 9.42 8.63
N TYR A 29 25.12 9.51 8.76
CA TYR A 29 24.18 8.50 8.26
C TYR A 29 23.95 8.57 6.74
N LEU A 30 24.33 9.67 6.07
CA LEU A 30 24.31 9.74 4.60
C LEU A 30 25.41 8.92 3.98
N ASN A 31 26.61 9.00 4.54
CA ASN A 31 27.75 8.22 4.07
C ASN A 31 27.54 6.72 4.31
N GLY A 32 26.74 6.35 5.31
CA GLY A 32 26.31 4.98 5.57
C GLY A 32 25.27 4.44 4.57
N GLY A 33 24.71 5.27 3.69
CA GLY A 33 23.73 4.83 2.68
C GLY A 33 22.33 4.52 3.22
N SER A 34 22.00 4.93 4.44
CA SER A 34 20.67 4.77 5.05
C SER A 34 19.54 5.41 4.23
N ALA A 35 19.86 6.45 3.44
CA ALA A 35 18.90 7.07 2.54
C ALA A 35 18.42 6.13 1.42
N VAL A 36 19.27 5.19 0.97
CA VAL A 36 18.89 4.19 -0.02
C VAL A 36 17.96 3.14 0.58
N ALA A 37 18.20 2.71 1.83
CA ALA A 37 17.27 1.85 2.56
C ALA A 37 15.90 2.51 2.73
N LEU A 38 15.87 3.81 3.05
CA LEU A 38 14.63 4.58 3.13
C LEU A 38 13.89 4.62 1.77
N ARG A 39 14.61 4.79 0.65
CA ARG A 39 14.04 4.71 -0.71
C ARG A 39 13.43 3.34 -1.02
N ILE A 40 14.02 2.24 -0.53
CA ILE A 40 13.46 0.90 -0.69
C ILE A 40 12.18 0.76 0.15
N LEU A 41 12.23 1.18 1.41
CA LEU A 41 11.15 1.02 2.38
C LEU A 41 9.88 1.79 1.99
N VAL A 42 10.03 2.91 1.26
CA VAL A 42 8.94 3.65 0.65
C VAL A 42 7.99 2.75 -0.17
N TRP A 43 8.52 1.76 -0.90
CA TRP A 43 7.68 0.84 -1.67
C TRP A 43 6.84 -0.08 -0.79
N ALA A 44 7.37 -0.53 0.34
CA ALA A 44 6.62 -1.32 1.31
C ALA A 44 5.42 -0.54 1.85
N PHE A 45 5.63 0.75 2.12
CA PHE A 45 4.58 1.65 2.55
C PHE A 45 3.50 1.84 1.47
N CYS A 46 3.87 2.08 0.20
CA CYS A 46 2.91 2.13 -0.92
C CYS A 46 2.02 0.87 -0.98
N LEU A 47 2.64 -0.31 -0.91
CA LEU A 47 1.94 -1.60 -0.96
C LEU A 47 0.97 -1.76 0.21
N ASN A 48 1.39 -1.37 1.42
CA ASN A 48 0.54 -1.47 2.61
C ASN A 48 -0.68 -0.54 2.56
N VAL A 49 -0.55 0.64 1.97
CA VAL A 49 -1.69 1.53 1.87
C VAL A 49 -2.70 1.09 0.81
N ILE A 50 -2.26 0.38 -0.24
CA ILE A 50 -3.18 -0.33 -1.14
C ILE A 50 -3.83 -1.51 -0.41
N SER A 51 -3.04 -2.25 0.36
CA SER A 51 -3.47 -3.43 1.12
C SER A 51 -4.53 -3.10 2.19
N GLY A 52 -4.56 -1.88 2.74
CA GLY A 52 -5.54 -1.43 3.74
C GLY A 52 -6.99 -1.52 3.25
N PRO A 53 -7.40 -0.72 2.25
CA PRO A 53 -8.75 -0.75 1.68
C PRO A 53 -9.19 -2.12 1.17
N VAL A 54 -8.29 -2.89 0.57
CA VAL A 54 -8.57 -4.26 0.12
C VAL A 54 -8.92 -5.15 1.32
N GLY A 55 -8.19 -5.04 2.43
CA GLY A 55 -8.50 -5.76 3.68
C GLY A 55 -9.82 -5.34 4.30
N THR A 56 -10.08 -4.03 4.39
CA THR A 56 -11.37 -3.51 4.89
C THR A 56 -12.55 -3.99 4.04
N PHE A 57 -12.38 -4.05 2.71
CA PHE A 57 -13.39 -4.59 1.82
C PHE A 57 -13.69 -6.06 2.11
N VAL A 58 -12.67 -6.90 2.29
CA VAL A 58 -12.86 -8.33 2.63
C VAL A 58 -13.60 -8.49 3.97
N ILE A 59 -13.24 -7.71 4.98
CA ILE A 59 -13.93 -7.70 6.28
C ILE A 59 -15.39 -7.24 6.12
N ALA A 60 -15.64 -6.20 5.29
CA ALA A 60 -16.98 -5.71 5.02
C ALA A 60 -17.87 -6.74 4.27
N CYS A 61 -17.27 -7.66 3.52
CA CYS A 61 -17.96 -8.80 2.91
C CYS A 61 -18.30 -9.93 3.92
N GLY A 62 -18.00 -9.75 5.21
CA GLY A 62 -18.36 -10.69 6.28
C GLY A 62 -17.28 -11.71 6.63
N VAL A 63 -16.07 -11.59 6.06
CA VAL A 63 -14.93 -12.43 6.47
C VAL A 63 -14.45 -11.99 7.84
N ASN A 64 -14.38 -12.94 8.78
CA ASN A 64 -13.93 -12.68 10.14
C ASN A 64 -12.42 -12.39 10.17
N ILE A 65 -12.00 -11.41 10.96
CA ILE A 65 -10.59 -11.05 11.12
C ILE A 65 -9.72 -12.22 11.59
N PHE A 66 -10.29 -13.17 12.33
CA PHE A 66 -9.58 -14.38 12.75
C PHE A 66 -9.18 -15.30 11.58
N GLN A 67 -9.88 -15.24 10.45
CA GLN A 67 -9.49 -15.99 9.25
C GLN A 67 -8.21 -15.43 8.60
N PHE A 68 -7.84 -14.17 8.92
CA PHE A 68 -6.55 -13.60 8.51
C PHE A 68 -5.39 -13.99 9.42
N ALA A 69 -5.65 -14.49 10.64
CA ALA A 69 -4.61 -14.86 11.60
C ALA A 69 -3.55 -15.84 11.05
N PRO A 70 -3.91 -16.96 10.39
CA PRO A 70 -2.90 -17.86 9.82
C PRO A 70 -2.05 -17.21 8.71
N TYR A 71 -2.65 -16.32 7.91
CA TYR A 71 -1.93 -15.56 6.88
C TYR A 71 -1.01 -14.49 7.48
N ALA A 72 -1.45 -13.82 8.55
CA ALA A 72 -0.61 -12.87 9.28
C ALA A 72 0.59 -13.59 9.92
N ALA A 73 0.36 -14.77 10.50
CA ALA A 73 1.42 -15.61 11.04
C ALA A 73 2.41 -16.07 9.95
N SER A 74 1.92 -16.48 8.77
CA SER A 74 2.81 -16.88 7.67
C SER A 74 3.65 -15.72 7.13
N ILE A 75 3.09 -14.51 7.05
CA ILE A 75 3.84 -13.30 6.69
C ILE A 75 4.89 -12.96 7.76
N ALA A 76 4.56 -13.12 9.05
CA ALA A 76 5.52 -12.90 10.13
C ALA A 76 6.68 -13.91 10.07
N VAL A 77 6.38 -15.19 9.83
CA VAL A 77 7.41 -16.22 9.62
C VAL A 77 8.26 -15.88 8.39
N LEU A 78 7.64 -15.49 7.28
CA LEU A 78 8.34 -15.05 6.08
C LEU A 78 9.29 -13.88 6.38
N ASN A 79 8.84 -12.90 7.19
CA ASN A 79 9.64 -11.75 7.58
C ASN A 79 10.85 -12.15 8.42
N ILE A 80 10.66 -13.03 9.41
CA ILE A 80 11.75 -13.56 10.24
C ILE A 80 12.77 -14.31 9.37
N VAL A 81 12.30 -15.22 8.53
CA VAL A 81 13.16 -16.02 7.64
C VAL A 81 13.96 -15.11 6.69
N LEU A 82 13.29 -14.20 5.99
CA LEU A 82 13.94 -13.26 5.09
C LEU A 82 14.94 -12.38 5.84
N ASN A 83 14.58 -11.81 6.98
CA ASN A 83 15.48 -11.00 7.79
C ASN A 83 16.71 -11.79 8.25
N SER A 84 16.54 -13.03 8.73
CA SER A 84 17.64 -13.89 9.15
C SER A 84 18.61 -14.23 8.01
N PHE A 85 18.16 -14.28 6.75
CA PHE A 85 19.03 -14.55 5.60
C PHE A 85 19.61 -13.31 4.93
N LEU A 86 18.85 -12.21 4.88
CA LEU A 86 19.23 -10.99 4.16
C LEU A 86 20.03 -10.02 5.04
N ILE A 87 19.74 -9.90 6.34
CA ILE A 87 20.47 -8.96 7.21
C ILE A 87 21.95 -9.33 7.35
N PRO A 88 22.35 -10.60 7.55
CA PRO A 88 23.78 -10.91 7.65
C PRO A 88 24.58 -10.62 6.37
N ARG A 89 23.92 -10.55 5.21
CA ARG A 89 24.56 -10.34 3.90
C ARG A 89 24.48 -8.90 3.40
N TYR A 90 23.39 -8.21 3.73
CA TYR A 90 23.04 -6.90 3.18
C TYR A 90 22.69 -5.87 4.27
N ASP A 91 22.86 -6.21 5.54
CA ASP A 91 22.59 -5.35 6.69
C ASP A 91 21.16 -4.74 6.62
N PHE A 92 21.01 -3.46 6.95
CA PHE A 92 19.75 -2.73 6.91
C PHE A 92 19.13 -2.61 5.50
N TYR A 93 19.90 -2.78 4.42
CA TYR A 93 19.32 -2.93 3.07
C TYR A 93 18.52 -4.22 2.96
N GLY A 94 19.04 -5.30 3.53
CA GLY A 94 18.37 -6.60 3.59
C GLY A 94 17.04 -6.53 4.33
N ALA A 95 17.02 -5.84 5.48
CA ALA A 95 15.80 -5.59 6.24
C ALA A 95 14.74 -4.80 5.43
N SER A 96 15.21 -3.80 4.67
CA SER A 96 14.33 -2.97 3.83
C SER A 96 13.69 -3.79 2.71
N VAL A 97 14.48 -4.61 2.00
CA VAL A 97 13.98 -5.49 0.93
C VAL A 97 13.02 -6.55 1.47
N SER A 98 13.37 -7.18 2.59
CA SER A 98 12.49 -8.16 3.27
C SER A 98 11.11 -7.57 3.57
N THR A 99 11.08 -6.32 4.06
CA THR A 99 9.83 -5.61 4.36
C THR A 99 8.98 -5.34 3.12
N VAL A 100 9.60 -5.00 1.98
CA VAL A 100 8.90 -4.84 0.69
C VAL A 100 8.28 -6.16 0.25
N ILE A 101 9.03 -7.27 0.33
CA ILE A 101 8.55 -8.61 -0.05
C ILE A 101 7.36 -9.02 0.81
N CYS A 102 7.44 -8.86 2.14
CA CYS A 102 6.33 -9.15 3.04
C CYS A 102 5.09 -8.29 2.75
N SER A 103 5.28 -7.00 2.44
CA SER A 103 4.18 -6.10 2.09
C SER A 103 3.52 -6.51 0.77
N ALA A 104 4.31 -6.97 -0.21
CA ALA A 104 3.79 -7.51 -1.46
C ALA A 104 3.01 -8.81 -1.24
N ALA A 105 3.56 -9.74 -0.45
CA ALA A 105 2.87 -11.00 -0.09
C ALA A 105 1.53 -10.73 0.61
N ASN A 106 1.51 -9.79 1.55
CA ASN A 106 0.29 -9.35 2.23
C ASN A 106 -0.77 -8.82 1.25
N LEU A 107 -0.37 -7.98 0.29
CA LEU A 107 -1.27 -7.48 -0.74
C LEU A 107 -1.81 -8.61 -1.63
N ILE A 108 -0.95 -9.53 -2.05
CA ILE A 108 -1.34 -10.69 -2.89
C ILE A 108 -2.38 -11.56 -2.18
N ILE A 109 -2.16 -11.88 -0.90
CA ILE A 109 -3.11 -12.68 -0.11
C ILE A 109 -4.47 -12.00 -0.07
N LYS A 110 -4.52 -10.69 0.17
CA LYS A 110 -5.80 -9.97 0.21
C LYS A 110 -6.48 -9.92 -1.15
N ILE A 111 -5.74 -9.73 -2.25
CA ILE A 111 -6.30 -9.80 -3.60
C ILE A 111 -6.86 -11.19 -3.90
N TYR A 112 -6.16 -12.25 -3.48
CA TYR A 112 -6.64 -13.62 -3.60
C TYR A 112 -8.00 -13.81 -2.91
N TRP A 113 -8.14 -13.32 -1.67
CA TRP A 113 -9.41 -13.36 -0.95
C TRP A 113 -10.52 -12.59 -1.65
N VAL A 114 -10.23 -11.39 -2.15
CA VAL A 114 -11.19 -10.59 -2.93
C VAL A 114 -11.65 -11.35 -4.18
N ASN A 115 -10.72 -12.00 -4.91
CA ASN A 115 -11.06 -12.78 -6.09
C ASN A 115 -11.90 -14.02 -5.74
N ARG A 116 -11.58 -14.72 -4.64
CA ARG A 116 -12.37 -15.88 -4.15
C ARG A 116 -13.79 -15.47 -3.75
N LEU A 117 -13.95 -14.30 -3.15
CA LEU A 117 -15.26 -13.77 -2.72
C LEU A 117 -16.11 -13.32 -3.92
N LEU A 118 -15.56 -12.45 -4.78
CA LEU A 118 -16.33 -11.81 -5.84
C LEU A 118 -16.51 -12.67 -7.09
N ALA A 119 -15.56 -13.57 -7.40
CA ALA A 119 -15.47 -14.31 -8.66
C ALA A 119 -15.61 -13.44 -9.94
N ASP A 120 -15.44 -12.12 -9.82
CA ASP A 120 -15.56 -11.15 -10.90
C ASP A 120 -14.31 -10.27 -10.93
N TRP A 121 -13.38 -10.64 -11.82
CA TRP A 121 -12.12 -9.94 -12.04
C TRP A 121 -12.31 -8.48 -12.46
N LYS A 122 -13.48 -8.10 -13.02
CA LYS A 122 -13.75 -6.70 -13.40
C LYS A 122 -13.97 -5.82 -12.18
N VAL A 123 -14.54 -6.34 -11.09
CA VAL A 123 -14.68 -5.61 -9.83
C VAL A 123 -13.32 -5.49 -9.14
N VAL A 124 -12.52 -6.56 -9.16
CA VAL A 124 -11.12 -6.53 -8.67
C VAL A 124 -10.30 -5.49 -9.43
N LEU A 125 -10.36 -5.49 -10.76
CA LEU A 125 -9.72 -4.49 -11.60
C LEU A 125 -10.28 -3.09 -11.34
N ARG A 126 -11.57 -2.90 -11.09
CA ARG A 126 -12.11 -1.57 -10.78
C ARG A 126 -11.64 -1.05 -9.42
N ILE A 127 -11.52 -1.93 -8.44
CA ILE A 127 -10.98 -1.64 -7.10
C ILE A 127 -9.47 -1.36 -7.16
N LEU A 128 -8.73 -2.00 -8.07
CA LEU A 128 -7.30 -1.75 -8.30
C LEU A 128 -7.04 -0.53 -9.19
N VAL A 129 -7.77 -0.34 -10.28
CA VAL A 129 -7.56 0.69 -11.33
C VAL A 129 -7.89 2.08 -10.84
N ARG A 130 -8.96 2.27 -10.04
CA ARG A 130 -9.28 3.59 -9.48
C ARG A 130 -8.13 4.17 -8.62
N PRO A 131 -7.54 3.41 -7.68
CA PRO A 131 -6.39 3.89 -6.94
C PRO A 131 -5.05 3.87 -7.70
N THR A 132 -4.82 2.93 -8.62
CA THR A 132 -3.57 2.90 -9.40
C THR A 132 -3.51 3.96 -10.49
N GLY A 133 -4.65 4.34 -11.10
CA GLY A 133 -4.72 5.43 -12.08
C GLY A 133 -4.44 6.79 -11.45
N ALA A 134 -5.01 7.04 -10.26
CA ALA A 134 -4.73 8.25 -9.49
C ALA A 134 -3.26 8.28 -9.00
N ALA A 135 -2.69 7.11 -8.69
CA ALA A 135 -1.28 6.98 -8.37
C ALA A 135 -0.35 7.25 -9.56
N GLY A 136 -0.70 6.78 -10.76
CA GLY A 136 0.08 7.03 -11.98
C GLY A 136 0.13 8.51 -12.35
N LEU A 137 -1.00 9.22 -12.27
CA LEU A 137 -1.08 10.66 -12.55
C LEU A 137 -0.19 11.47 -11.59
N MET A 138 -0.19 11.09 -10.31
CA MET A 138 0.57 11.79 -9.28
C MET A 138 2.08 11.45 -9.32
N ALA A 139 2.44 10.21 -9.65
CA ALA A 139 3.81 9.82 -9.95
C ALA A 139 4.38 10.59 -11.15
N LEU A 140 3.57 10.84 -12.17
CA LEU A 140 3.94 11.64 -13.33
C LEU A 140 4.25 13.10 -12.94
N VAL A 141 3.36 13.75 -12.19
CA VAL A 141 3.56 15.14 -11.70
C VAL A 141 4.82 15.24 -10.85
N MET A 142 5.08 14.24 -10.02
CA MET A 142 6.26 14.24 -9.15
C MET A 142 7.57 13.91 -9.88
N TYR A 143 7.55 13.08 -10.93
CA TYR A 143 8.71 12.87 -11.79
C TYR A 143 9.17 14.20 -12.41
N TRP A 144 8.21 15.06 -12.78
CA TRP A 144 8.49 16.42 -13.27
C TRP A 144 9.03 17.36 -12.18
N LEU A 145 8.66 17.17 -10.91
CA LEU A 145 9.15 17.97 -9.78
C LEU A 145 10.47 17.49 -9.16
N ARG A 146 11.03 16.38 -9.63
CA ARG A 146 12.20 15.73 -9.03
C ARG A 146 13.47 16.60 -9.01
N GLY A 147 13.53 17.62 -9.86
CA GLY A 147 14.62 18.60 -9.90
C GLY A 147 14.41 19.85 -9.04
N MET A 148 13.25 19.99 -8.38
CA MET A 148 12.93 21.16 -7.56
C MET A 148 13.25 20.89 -6.08
N GLY A 149 13.72 21.91 -5.35
CA GLY A 149 14.02 21.78 -3.92
C GLY A 149 12.78 21.42 -3.08
N LEU A 150 13.00 20.77 -1.93
CA LEU A 150 11.95 20.28 -1.02
C LEU A 150 10.86 21.32 -0.66
N ALA A 151 11.24 22.60 -0.59
CA ALA A 151 10.32 23.70 -0.32
C ALA A 151 9.22 23.88 -1.39
N VAL A 152 9.47 23.43 -2.63
CA VAL A 152 8.49 23.45 -3.73
C VAL A 152 7.78 22.10 -3.84
N THR A 153 8.52 21.00 -3.66
CA THR A 153 7.99 19.63 -3.81
C THR A 153 6.89 19.33 -2.80
N LEU A 154 7.03 19.79 -1.55
CA LEU A 154 6.03 19.61 -0.49
C LEU A 154 4.69 20.30 -0.81
N PRO A 155 4.62 21.62 -1.03
CA PRO A 155 3.35 22.30 -1.30
C PRO A 155 2.72 21.89 -2.62
N VAL A 156 3.50 21.64 -3.67
CA VAL A 156 2.95 21.15 -4.95
C VAL A 156 2.43 19.72 -4.82
N GLY A 157 3.12 18.85 -4.09
CA GLY A 157 2.62 17.51 -3.77
C GLY A 157 1.29 17.55 -3.00
N LEU A 158 1.16 18.46 -2.03
CA LEU A 158 -0.08 18.69 -1.28
C LEU A 158 -1.20 19.25 -2.18
N ALA A 159 -0.89 20.23 -3.04
CA ALA A 159 -1.87 20.80 -3.97
C ALA A 159 -2.36 19.75 -4.99
N THR A 160 -1.46 18.90 -5.49
CA THR A 160 -1.80 17.78 -6.38
C THR A 160 -2.69 16.76 -5.67
N TYR A 161 -2.37 16.44 -4.41
CA TYR A 161 -3.21 15.57 -3.57
C TYR A 161 -4.64 16.13 -3.43
N LEU A 162 -4.77 17.42 -3.10
CA LEU A 162 -6.06 18.09 -2.97
C LEU A 162 -6.84 18.12 -4.28
N ALA A 163 -6.16 18.40 -5.40
CA ALA A 163 -6.77 18.42 -6.73
C ALA A 163 -7.32 17.04 -7.14
N VAL A 164 -6.56 15.97 -6.90
CA VAL A 164 -7.00 14.60 -7.20
C VAL A 164 -8.12 14.17 -6.25
N LEU A 165 -8.07 14.56 -4.98
CA LEU A 165 -9.13 14.28 -4.00
C LEU A 165 -10.47 14.90 -4.44
N VAL A 166 -10.45 16.17 -4.83
CA VAL A 166 -11.64 16.89 -5.31
C VAL A 166 -12.12 16.32 -6.64
N GLY A 167 -11.20 16.04 -7.58
CA GLY A 167 -11.54 15.49 -8.91
C GLY A 167 -12.04 14.04 -8.90
N SER A 168 -11.62 13.22 -7.93
CA SER A 168 -12.00 11.81 -7.84
C SER A 168 -13.44 11.59 -7.37
N GLY A 169 -14.11 12.63 -6.86
CA GLY A 169 -15.51 12.55 -6.46
C GLY A 169 -15.81 11.49 -5.39
N GLU A 170 -14.80 11.07 -4.60
CA GLU A 170 -14.90 10.02 -3.55
C GLU A 170 -15.94 10.38 -2.45
N LEU A 171 -16.41 11.62 -2.41
CA LEU A 171 -17.52 12.08 -1.57
C LEU A 171 -18.92 11.73 -2.11
N THR A 172 -19.05 11.14 -3.30
CA THR A 172 -20.36 10.80 -3.84
C THR A 172 -20.86 9.51 -3.22
N ARG A 173 -21.78 9.65 -2.26
CA ARG A 173 -22.59 8.63 -1.56
C ARG A 173 -23.31 7.59 -2.46
N LYS A 174 -23.04 7.50 -3.77
CA LYS A 174 -23.76 6.65 -4.74
C LYS A 174 -23.31 5.20 -4.81
N ASP A 175 -22.13 4.82 -4.30
CA ASP A 175 -21.66 3.42 -4.39
C ASP A 175 -22.08 2.54 -3.18
N ILE A 176 -22.62 3.12 -2.10
CA ILE A 176 -23.01 2.39 -0.87
C ILE A 176 -24.20 1.42 -1.12
N GLY A 177 -25.12 1.77 -2.03
CA GLY A 177 -26.32 0.97 -2.30
C GLY A 177 -26.03 -0.36 -3.02
N ARG A 178 -25.07 -0.37 -3.94
CA ARG A 178 -24.71 -1.56 -4.74
C ARG A 178 -23.74 -2.49 -4.00
N ILE A 179 -22.93 -1.93 -3.09
CA ILE A 179 -22.04 -2.70 -2.21
C ILE A 179 -22.86 -3.45 -1.14
N ARG A 180 -23.97 -2.88 -0.67
CA ARG A 180 -24.82 -3.53 0.35
C ARG A 180 -25.61 -4.73 -0.20
N SER A 181 -26.13 -4.67 -1.43
CA SER A 181 -26.83 -5.80 -2.05
C SER A 181 -25.88 -6.93 -2.43
N VAL A 182 -24.68 -6.58 -2.92
CA VAL A 182 -23.62 -7.56 -3.20
C VAL A 182 -23.05 -8.14 -1.90
N GLY A 183 -22.89 -7.33 -0.85
CA GLY A 183 -22.40 -7.77 0.46
C GLY A 183 -23.28 -8.82 1.16
N SER A 184 -24.61 -8.74 1.03
CA SER A 184 -25.52 -9.74 1.61
C SER A 184 -25.49 -11.09 0.88
N GLU A 185 -25.35 -11.10 -0.44
CA GLU A 185 -25.17 -12.34 -1.22
C GLU A 185 -23.80 -12.96 -0.98
N LEU A 186 -22.75 -12.13 -0.85
CA LEU A 186 -21.39 -12.56 -0.59
C LEU A 186 -21.20 -13.14 0.81
N GLY A 187 -21.87 -12.59 1.82
CA GLY A 187 -21.83 -13.11 3.19
C GLY A 187 -22.37 -14.55 3.30
N ASN A 188 -23.35 -14.91 2.47
CA ASN A 188 -23.89 -16.28 2.42
C ASN A 188 -22.94 -17.24 1.68
N ARG A 189 -22.34 -16.82 0.56
CA ARG A 189 -21.32 -17.61 -0.16
C ARG A 189 -20.03 -17.82 0.62
N ALA A 190 -19.60 -16.81 1.39
CA ALA A 190 -18.45 -16.94 2.27
C ALA A 190 -18.72 -18.03 3.33
N LYS A 191 -19.92 -18.06 3.92
CA LYS A 191 -20.32 -19.11 4.87
C LYS A 191 -20.34 -20.51 4.23
N GLU A 192 -20.82 -20.66 3.00
CA GLU A 192 -20.80 -21.95 2.29
C GLU A 192 -19.37 -22.45 2.03
N LEU A 193 -18.46 -21.56 1.61
CA LEU A 193 -17.05 -21.92 1.38
C LEU A 193 -16.29 -22.25 2.68
N ILE A 194 -16.68 -21.66 3.81
CA ILE A 194 -16.10 -21.96 5.13
C ILE A 194 -16.61 -23.31 5.67
N LEU A 195 -17.78 -23.80 5.22
CA LEU A 195 -18.38 -25.06 5.67
C LEU A 195 -17.97 -26.28 4.83
N MET A 196 -17.25 -26.06 3.72
CA MET A 196 -16.77 -27.12 2.80
C MET A 196 -15.28 -27.45 2.97
N ASP A 197 -14.52 -26.64 3.73
CA ASP A 197 -13.14 -26.88 4.16
C ASP A 197 -13.13 -27.37 5.64
#